data_AF-A0A2R6D843-F1
#
_entry.id   AF-A0A2R6D843-F1
#
_cell.length_a   1.000
_cell.length_b   1.000
_cell.length_c   1.000
_cell.angle_alpha   90.00
_cell.angle_beta   90.00
_cell.angle_gamma   90.00
#
_symmetry.space_group_name_H-M   'P 1'
#
loop_
_entity.id
_entity.type
_entity.pdbx_description
1 polymer ?
#
loop_
_entity_poly.entity_id
_entity_poly.type
_entity_poly.pdbx_seq_one_letter_code
_entity_poly.pdbx_strand_id
1 'polypeptide(L)'
;MLFVTHLVVAWLLARLRGLPVAAAVAGAALPDLVDKPLASVGIVELYHTVGHTALLAPLAAVAAVRGGRALAVTVGWASHLATDALHVVVNGRPTDALFLAWPLVEPPTPLALPPGAFVWHYLWSRSFFVEIGIWLFALWVLVRARRTRGTGSDTPHR
;
A
#
# COMPACT_ATOMS: atom_id res chain seq x y z
N MET A 1 4.61 5.52 2.61
CA MET A 1 5.29 4.77 3.72
C MET A 1 6.48 4.03 3.10
N LEU A 2 7.17 3.10 3.79
CA LEU A 2 8.10 2.22 3.06
C LEU A 2 7.32 1.26 2.15
N PHE A 3 7.84 0.99 0.96
CA PHE A 3 7.25 0.08 -0.04
C PHE A 3 6.71 -1.22 0.57
N VAL A 4 7.52 -1.89 1.39
CA VAL A 4 7.18 -3.18 2.00
C VAL A 4 5.93 -3.09 2.90
N THR A 5 5.71 -1.93 3.53
CA THR A 5 4.56 -1.71 4.41
C THR A 5 3.25 -1.65 3.63
N HIS A 6 3.26 -1.11 2.41
CA HIS A 6 2.09 -1.18 1.52
C HIS A 6 1.72 -2.64 1.21
N LEU A 7 2.72 -3.51 0.99
CA LEU A 7 2.49 -4.93 0.74
C LEU A 7 1.92 -5.65 1.97
N VAL A 8 2.39 -5.29 3.17
CA VAL A 8 1.87 -5.84 4.44
C VAL A 8 0.43 -5.43 4.69
N VAL A 9 0.09 -4.15 4.44
CA VAL A 9 -1.28 -3.66 4.56
C VAL A 9 -2.21 -4.39 3.58
N ALA A 10 -1.79 -4.56 2.33
CA ALA A 10 -2.55 -5.32 1.35
C ALA A 10 -2.72 -6.79 1.73
N TRP A 11 -1.66 -7.43 2.25
CA TRP A 11 -1.70 -8.78 2.79
C TRP A 11 -2.71 -8.89 3.95
N LEU A 12 -2.67 -7.96 4.92
CA LEU A 12 -3.58 -7.90 6.05
C LEU A 12 -5.03 -7.79 5.59
N LEU A 13 -5.33 -6.79 4.73
CA LEU A 13 -6.67 -6.55 4.22
C LEU A 13 -7.20 -7.75 3.43
N ALA A 14 -6.37 -8.35 2.58
CA ALA A 14 -6.75 -9.53 1.83
C ALA A 14 -7.08 -10.71 2.75
N ARG A 15 -6.27 -10.96 3.78
CA ARG A 15 -6.54 -12.03 4.75
C ARG A 15 -7.82 -11.80 5.54
N LEU A 16 -8.03 -10.58 6.04
CA LEU A 16 -9.21 -10.23 6.84
C LEU A 16 -10.50 -10.30 6.03
N ARG A 17 -10.43 -10.08 4.71
CA ARG A 17 -11.57 -10.10 3.80
C ARG A 17 -11.73 -11.42 3.02
N GLY A 18 -10.86 -12.40 3.25
CA GLY A 18 -10.90 -13.66 2.49
C GLY A 18 -10.58 -13.52 1.00
N LEU A 19 -9.80 -12.50 0.61
CA LEU A 19 -9.41 -12.23 -0.77
C LEU A 19 -8.10 -12.93 -1.16
N PRO A 20 -7.88 -13.21 -2.47
CA PRO A 20 -6.60 -13.72 -2.96
C PRO A 20 -5.41 -12.81 -2.61
N VAL A 21 -4.60 -13.23 -1.63
CA VAL A 21 -3.47 -12.46 -1.08
C VAL A 21 -2.47 -12.05 -2.17
N ALA A 22 -2.07 -12.97 -3.04
CA ALA A 22 -1.10 -12.68 -4.11
C ALA A 22 -1.61 -11.58 -5.06
N ALA A 23 -2.91 -11.57 -5.36
CA ALA A 23 -3.51 -10.56 -6.22
C ALA A 23 -3.57 -9.19 -5.53
N ALA A 24 -3.86 -9.14 -4.22
CA ALA A 24 -3.82 -7.90 -3.46
C ALA A 24 -2.40 -7.34 -3.31
N VAL A 25 -1.41 -8.19 -3.02
CA VAL A 25 0.00 -7.77 -2.96
C VAL A 25 0.46 -7.26 -4.32
N ALA A 26 0.09 -7.91 -5.42
CA ALA A 26 0.40 -7.43 -6.76
C ALA A 26 -0.26 -6.06 -7.04
N GLY A 27 -1.53 -5.89 -6.69
CA GLY A 27 -2.22 -4.60 -6.82
C GLY A 27 -1.56 -3.49 -6.01
N ALA A 28 -1.09 -3.80 -4.79
CA ALA A 28 -0.36 -2.85 -3.96
C ALA A 28 1.07 -2.58 -4.46
N ALA A 29 1.72 -3.50 -5.17
CA ALA A 29 3.03 -3.24 -5.75
C ALA A 29 2.95 -2.36 -7.02
N LEU A 30 1.81 -2.42 -7.72
CA LEU A 30 1.64 -1.84 -9.05
C LEU A 30 1.95 -0.35 -9.15
N PRO A 31 1.49 0.55 -8.25
CA PRO A 31 1.78 1.98 -8.34
C PRO A 31 3.29 2.28 -8.40
N ASP A 32 4.03 1.68 -7.48
CA ASP A 32 5.48 1.85 -7.35
C ASP A 32 6.26 1.23 -8.50
N LEU A 33 5.83 0.07 -9.00
CA LEU A 33 6.47 -0.59 -10.15
C LEU A 33 6.26 0.17 -11.47
N VAL A 34 5.27 1.06 -11.53
CA VAL A 34 5.04 1.95 -12.67
C VAL A 34 5.80 3.25 -12.47
N ASP A 35 5.55 3.96 -11.37
CA ASP A 35 6.01 5.34 -11.23
C ASP A 35 7.51 5.44 -10.94
N LYS A 36 8.08 4.53 -10.14
CA LYS A 36 9.50 4.60 -9.80
C LYS A 36 10.40 4.41 -11.01
N PRO A 37 10.18 3.42 -11.90
CA PRO A 37 10.96 3.33 -13.13
C PRO A 37 10.79 4.54 -14.04
N LEU A 38 9.56 5.03 -14.25
CA LEU A 38 9.31 6.21 -15.09
C LEU A 38 10.07 7.43 -14.60
N ALA A 39 10.06 7.69 -13.29
CA ALA A 39 10.81 8.78 -12.68
C ALA A 39 12.33 8.57 -12.76
N SER A 40 12.79 7.33 -12.51
CA SER A 40 14.23 7.00 -12.48
C SER A 40 14.89 7.15 -13.85
N VAL A 41 14.13 6.97 -14.94
CA VAL A 41 14.62 7.17 -16.32
C VAL A 41 14.29 8.57 -16.86
N GLY A 42 13.70 9.45 -16.04
CA GLY A 42 13.43 10.85 -16.38
C GLY A 42 12.22 11.08 -17.30
N ILE A 43 11.29 10.12 -17.42
CA ILE A 43 10.03 10.31 -18.18
C ILE A 43 9.09 11.26 -17.43
N VAL A 44 9.11 11.19 -16.09
CA VAL A 44 8.39 12.10 -15.19
C VAL A 44 9.34 12.57 -14.10
N GLU A 45 9.06 13.73 -13.50
CA GLU A 45 9.90 14.28 -12.43
C GLU A 45 9.51 13.76 -11.03
N LEU A 46 8.26 13.33 -10.87
CA LEU A 46 7.69 12.90 -9.59
C LEU A 46 7.65 11.37 -9.47
N TYR A 47 7.86 10.86 -8.26
CA TYR A 47 7.75 9.43 -7.94
C TYR A 47 6.31 8.97 -7.62
N HIS A 48 5.34 9.88 -7.62
CA HIS A 48 3.91 9.60 -7.49
C HIS A 48 3.16 10.25 -8.66
N THR A 49 2.83 9.46 -9.67
CA THR A 49 2.25 9.92 -10.95
C THR A 49 1.13 8.98 -11.44
N VAL A 50 1.29 8.34 -12.60
CA VAL A 50 0.29 7.50 -13.28
C VAL A 50 -0.21 6.36 -12.40
N GLY A 51 0.69 5.67 -11.68
CA GLY A 51 0.33 4.55 -10.81
C GLY A 51 -0.40 4.97 -9.53
N HIS A 52 -0.11 6.17 -9.03
CA HIS A 52 -0.63 6.71 -7.77
C HIS A 52 -1.82 7.66 -7.91
N THR A 53 -2.25 8.00 -9.12
CA THR A 53 -3.40 8.90 -9.32
C THR A 53 -4.72 8.23 -8.97
N ALA A 54 -5.54 8.92 -8.17
CA ALA A 54 -6.91 8.50 -7.87
C ALA A 54 -7.85 8.65 -9.08
N LEU A 55 -7.41 9.29 -10.17
CA LEU A 55 -8.19 9.36 -11.42
C LEU A 55 -8.43 7.97 -12.04
N LEU A 56 -7.65 6.95 -11.65
CA LEU A 56 -7.89 5.55 -12.02
C LEU A 56 -9.01 4.87 -11.19
N ALA A 57 -9.56 5.54 -10.17
CA ALA A 57 -10.58 4.97 -9.30
C ALA A 57 -11.84 4.47 -10.04
N PRO A 58 -12.38 5.16 -11.07
CA PRO A 58 -13.52 4.64 -11.84
C PRO A 58 -13.20 3.29 -12.51
N LEU A 59 -12.01 3.15 -13.11
CA LEU A 59 -11.56 1.90 -13.71
C LEU A 59 -11.38 0.81 -12.64
N ALA A 60 -10.79 1.16 -11.50
CA ALA A 60 -10.62 0.25 -10.38
C ALA A 60 -11.97 -0.23 -9.81
N ALA A 61 -12.99 0.63 -9.79
CA ALA A 61 -14.35 0.28 -9.39
C ALA A 61 -15.00 -0.70 -10.38
N VAL A 62 -14.86 -0.47 -11.69
CA VAL A 62 -15.33 -1.41 -12.72
C VAL A 62 -14.58 -2.76 -12.64
N ALA A 63 -13.30 -2.77 -12.29
CA ALA A 63 -12.58 -4.01 -12.03
C ALA A 63 -13.11 -4.72 -10.77
N ALA A 64 -13.39 -3.97 -9.71
CA ALA A 64 -13.84 -4.51 -8.43
C ALA A 64 -15.19 -5.25 -8.52
N VAL A 65 -16.12 -4.80 -9.38
CA VAL A 65 -17.41 -5.50 -9.56
C VAL A 65 -17.27 -6.91 -10.13
N ARG A 66 -16.11 -7.25 -10.73
CA ARG A 66 -15.83 -8.62 -11.18
C ARG A 66 -15.48 -9.58 -10.03
N GLY A 67 -15.29 -9.07 -8.81
CA GLY A 67 -15.02 -9.86 -7.63
C GLY A 67 -13.67 -10.58 -7.66
N GLY A 68 -13.49 -11.54 -6.74
CA GLY A 68 -12.35 -12.46 -6.70
C GLY A 68 -10.97 -11.77 -6.77
N ARG A 69 -10.18 -12.12 -7.80
CA ARG A 69 -8.84 -11.56 -8.00
C ARG A 69 -8.86 -10.08 -8.41
N ALA A 70 -9.86 -9.65 -9.17
CA ALA A 70 -9.97 -8.26 -9.60
C ALA A 70 -10.26 -7.34 -8.41
N LEU A 71 -11.18 -7.75 -7.53
CA LEU A 71 -11.42 -7.07 -6.26
C LEU A 71 -10.16 -7.04 -5.38
N ALA A 72 -9.41 -8.14 -5.31
CA ALA A 72 -8.17 -8.19 -4.55
C ALA A 72 -7.13 -7.19 -5.08
N VAL A 73 -6.90 -7.13 -6.39
CA VAL A 73 -6.03 -6.13 -7.03
C VAL A 73 -6.48 -4.71 -6.70
N THR A 74 -7.77 -4.41 -6.85
CA THR A 74 -8.32 -3.09 -6.51
C THR A 74 -8.11 -2.74 -5.04
N VAL A 75 -8.34 -3.68 -4.12
CA VAL A 75 -8.10 -3.47 -2.68
C VAL A 75 -6.63 -3.21 -2.40
N GLY A 76 -5.72 -3.96 -3.03
CA GLY A 76 -4.28 -3.74 -2.93
C GLY A 76 -3.87 -2.35 -3.39
N TRP A 77 -4.25 -2.00 -4.62
CA TRP A 77 -3.98 -0.69 -5.22
C TRP A 77 -4.53 0.45 -4.36
N ALA A 78 -5.82 0.40 -4.00
CA ALA A 78 -6.45 1.44 -3.19
C ALA A 78 -5.80 1.57 -1.80
N SER A 79 -5.40 0.45 -1.20
CA SER A 79 -4.70 0.47 0.09
C SER A 79 -3.34 1.15 0.00
N HIS A 80 -2.61 0.97 -1.10
CA HIS A 80 -1.33 1.65 -1.35
C HIS A 80 -1.51 3.17 -1.34
N LEU A 81 -2.38 3.68 -2.22
CA LEU A 81 -2.70 5.11 -2.32
C LEU A 81 -3.16 5.68 -0.98
N ALA A 82 -4.04 4.97 -0.26
CA ALA A 82 -4.53 5.41 1.04
C ALA A 82 -3.41 5.53 2.07
N THR A 83 -2.47 4.59 2.10
CA THR A 83 -1.34 4.63 3.03
C THR A 83 -0.29 5.69 2.67
N ASP A 84 -0.15 6.08 1.40
CA ASP A 84 0.68 7.24 1.04
C ASP A 84 0.02 8.57 1.38
N ALA A 85 -1.28 8.71 1.13
CA ALA A 85 -2.03 9.89 1.58
C ALA A 85 -1.98 10.02 3.11
N LEU A 86 -2.18 8.91 3.84
CA LEU A 86 -2.05 8.88 5.30
C LEU A 86 -0.63 9.28 5.74
N HIS A 87 0.40 8.77 5.07
CA HIS A 87 1.80 9.08 5.38
C HIS A 87 2.06 10.59 5.36
N VAL A 88 1.73 11.25 4.25
CA VAL A 88 2.02 12.67 4.10
C VAL A 88 1.18 13.53 5.04
N VAL A 89 -0.08 13.16 5.28
CA VAL A 89 -0.95 13.85 6.25
C VAL A 89 -0.40 13.73 7.67
N VAL A 90 -0.06 12.52 8.12
CA VAL A 90 0.47 12.26 9.47
C VAL A 90 1.79 13.02 9.70
N ASN A 91 2.62 13.12 8.68
CA ASN A 91 3.87 13.87 8.71
C ASN A 91 3.70 15.40 8.54
N GLY A 92 2.47 15.91 8.52
CA GLY A 92 2.19 17.36 8.49
C GLY A 92 2.30 17.98 7.10
N ARG A 93 2.20 17.18 6.04
CA ARG A 93 2.29 17.60 4.63
C ARG A 93 1.01 17.22 3.86
N PRO A 94 -0.20 17.63 4.32
CA PRO A 94 -1.44 17.19 3.69
C PRO A 94 -1.60 17.65 2.24
N THR A 95 -0.98 18.76 1.84
CA THR A 95 -0.94 19.25 0.45
C THR A 95 -0.22 18.29 -0.48
N ASP A 96 0.66 17.43 0.03
CA ASP A 96 1.33 16.45 -0.82
C ASP A 96 0.37 15.35 -1.28
N ALA A 97 -0.75 15.13 -0.58
CA ALA A 97 -1.79 14.20 -1.03
C ALA A 97 -2.45 14.64 -2.35
N LEU A 98 -2.18 15.86 -2.85
CA LEU A 98 -2.55 16.29 -4.19
C LEU A 98 -1.93 15.43 -5.29
N PHE A 99 -0.92 14.59 -5.01
CA PHE A 99 -0.47 13.55 -5.94
C PHE A 99 -1.61 12.68 -6.46
N LEU A 100 -2.68 12.49 -5.67
CA LEU A 100 -3.88 11.74 -6.07
C LEU A 100 -4.62 12.37 -7.25
N ALA A 101 -4.45 13.68 -7.49
CA ALA A 101 -5.06 14.41 -8.58
C ALA A 101 -4.14 14.56 -9.79
N TRP A 102 -2.93 14.01 -9.76
CA TRP A 102 -2.00 14.06 -10.89
C TRP A 102 -2.65 13.47 -12.16
N PRO A 103 -2.50 14.06 -13.35
CA PRO A 103 -1.67 15.24 -13.69
C PRO A 103 -2.42 16.58 -13.60
N LEU A 104 -3.64 16.61 -13.07
CA LEU A 104 -4.47 17.82 -13.07
C LEU A 104 -3.94 18.87 -12.07
N VAL A 105 -3.31 18.41 -10.99
CA VAL A 105 -2.69 19.24 -9.96
C VAL A 105 -1.41 18.55 -9.49
N GLU A 106 -0.39 19.34 -9.16
CA GLU A 106 0.84 18.88 -8.53
C GLU A 106 0.96 19.44 -7.12
N PRO A 107 1.55 18.70 -6.17
CA PRO A 107 1.92 19.24 -4.87
C PRO A 107 2.78 20.51 -5.02
N PRO A 108 2.55 21.59 -4.25
CA PRO A 108 3.34 22.81 -4.36
C PRO A 108 4.83 22.64 -4.01
N THR A 109 5.12 21.68 -3.13
CA THR A 109 6.46 21.40 -2.60
C THR A 109 6.71 19.90 -2.54
N PRO A 110 6.72 19.20 -3.69
CA PRO A 110 6.82 17.75 -3.69
C PRO A 110 8.14 17.31 -3.07
N LEU A 111 8.13 16.21 -2.29
CA LEU A 111 9.35 15.70 -1.67
C LEU A 111 10.38 15.27 -2.73
N ALA A 112 9.90 14.77 -3.89
CA ALA A 112 10.69 14.40 -5.07
C ALA A 112 11.96 13.57 -4.79
N LEU A 113 12.00 12.84 -3.67
CA LEU A 113 13.15 12.05 -3.28
C LEU A 113 13.14 10.69 -3.99
N PRO A 114 14.30 10.24 -4.53
CA PRO A 114 14.42 8.87 -5.00
C PRO A 114 14.27 7.87 -3.82
N PRO A 115 13.88 6.61 -4.09
CA PRO A 115 13.59 5.64 -3.04
C PRO A 115 14.69 5.45 -2.00
N GLY A 116 15.96 5.48 -2.41
CA GLY A 116 17.10 5.32 -1.49
C GLY A 116 17.25 6.51 -0.53
N ALA A 117 17.10 7.75 -1.02
CA ALA A 117 17.18 8.94 -0.19
C ALA A 117 15.94 9.07 0.73
N PHE A 118 14.79 8.62 0.25
CA PHE A 118 13.55 8.62 1.03
C PHE A 118 13.68 7.81 2.32
N VAL A 119 14.38 6.66 2.31
CA VAL A 119 14.55 5.82 3.53
C VAL A 119 15.14 6.64 4.68
N TRP A 120 16.20 7.41 4.42
CA TRP A 120 16.85 8.21 5.45
C TRP A 120 15.98 9.37 5.93
N HIS A 121 15.26 10.02 5.02
CA HIS A 121 14.27 11.03 5.36
C HIS A 121 13.10 10.46 6.19
N TYR A 122 12.75 9.19 5.95
CA TYR A 122 11.60 8.54 6.54
C TYR A 122 11.83 8.11 8.00
N LEU A 123 13.06 7.73 8.36
CA LEU A 123 13.40 7.28 9.71
C LEU A 123 13.00 8.33 10.75
N TRP A 124 12.42 7.86 11.85
CA TRP A 124 11.97 8.71 12.97
C TRP A 124 10.86 9.71 12.66
N SER A 125 10.29 9.69 11.45
CA SER A 125 9.07 10.44 11.16
C SER A 125 7.87 9.92 11.96
N ARG A 126 6.77 10.68 12.04
CA ARG A 126 5.57 10.21 12.74
C ARG A 126 5.00 8.96 12.07
N SER A 127 5.01 8.90 10.74
CA SER A 127 4.61 7.70 10.00
C SER A 127 5.48 6.49 10.26
N PHE A 128 6.78 6.66 10.55
CA PHE A 128 7.65 5.54 10.92
C PHE A 128 7.11 4.81 12.15
N PHE A 129 6.64 5.53 13.17
CA PHE A 129 6.02 4.90 14.34
C PHE A 129 4.65 4.27 14.05
N VAL A 130 3.85 4.87 13.16
CA VAL A 130 2.61 4.25 12.67
C VAL A 130 2.90 2.92 11.97
N GLU A 131 3.94 2.89 11.14
CA GLU A 131 4.39 1.71 10.43
C GLU A 131 4.81 0.59 11.39
N ILE A 132 5.56 0.91 12.46
CA ILE A 132 5.85 -0.07 13.53
C ILE A 132 4.55 -0.70 14.07
N GLY A 133 3.52 0.11 14.34
CA GLY A 133 2.21 -0.37 14.78
C GLY A 133 1.56 -1.34 13.79
N ILE A 134 1.61 -1.04 12.49
CA ILE A 134 1.11 -1.91 11.41
C ILE A 134 1.84 -3.26 11.41
N TRP A 135 3.17 -3.25 11.53
CA TRP A 135 3.98 -4.46 11.57
C TRP A 135 3.72 -5.31 12.81
N LEU A 136 3.59 -4.70 13.99
CA LEU A 136 3.23 -5.39 15.22
C LEU A 136 1.83 -6.04 15.11
N PHE A 137 0.87 -5.33 14.51
CA PHE A 137 -0.45 -5.88 14.25
C PHE A 137 -0.41 -7.05 13.25
N ALA A 138 0.37 -6.93 12.16
CA ALA A 138 0.58 -8.01 11.21
C ALA A 138 1.19 -9.26 11.87
N LEU A 139 2.20 -9.07 12.71
CA LEU A 139 2.81 -10.13 13.50
C LEU A 139 1.79 -10.78 14.44
N TRP A 140 0.98 -10.00 15.14
CA TRP A 140 -0.07 -10.51 16.02
C TRP A 140 -1.08 -11.37 15.26
N VAL A 141 -1.56 -10.93 14.09
CA VAL A 141 -2.45 -11.71 13.22
C VAL A 141 -1.81 -13.03 12.81
N LEU A 142 -0.53 -12.99 12.41
CA LEU A 142 0.22 -14.19 12.01
C LEU A 142 0.35 -15.20 13.17
N VAL A 143 0.72 -14.72 14.36
CA VAL A 143 0.87 -15.56 15.56
C VAL A 143 -0.47 -16.17 15.96
N ARG A 144 -1.55 -15.37 15.97
CA ARG A 144 -2.90 -15.86 16.30
C ARG A 144 -3.35 -16.96 15.33
N ALA A 145 -3.14 -16.77 14.03
CA ALA A 145 -3.52 -17.75 13.01
C ALA A 145 -2.72 -19.06 13.10
N ARG A 146 -1.47 -19.02 13.58
CA ARG A 146 -0.68 -20.24 13.83
C ARG A 146 -1.18 -21.01 15.05
N ARG A 147 -1.52 -20.30 16.13
CA ARG A 147 -2.05 -20.92 17.35
C ARG A 147 -3.36 -21.66 17.12
N THR A 148 -4.29 -21.07 16.36
CA THR A 148 -5.58 -21.73 16.05
C THR A 148 -5.44 -22.98 15.17
N ARG A 149 -4.39 -23.06 14.34
CA ARG A 149 -4.10 -24.24 13.53
C ARG A 149 -3.48 -25.38 14.35
N GLY A 150 -2.62 -25.06 15.32
CA GLY A 150 -1.97 -26.05 16.18
C GLY A 150 -2.91 -26.71 17.20
N THR A 151 -4.00 -26.06 17.60
CA THR A 151 -5.00 -26.63 18.51
C THR A 151 -6.03 -27.54 17.83
N GLY A 152 -6.10 -27.53 16.49
CA GLY A 152 -7.08 -28.30 15.71
C GLY A 152 -6.61 -29.67 15.25
N SER A 153 -5.34 -30.02 15.47
CA SER A 153 -4.75 -31.31 15.06
C SER A 153 -4.81 -32.41 16.14
N ASP A 154 -5.45 -32.15 17.28
CA ASP A 154 -5.42 -33.02 18.47
C ASP A 154 -6.72 -33.81 18.73
N THR A 155 -7.62 -33.94 17.75
CA THR A 155 -8.74 -34.90 17.85
C THR A 155 -8.29 -36.30 17.44
N PRO A 156 -8.18 -37.28 18.37
CA PRO A 156 -7.96 -38.66 18.01
C PRO A 156 -9.26 -39.22 17.43
N HIS A 157 -9.21 -39.76 16.22
CA HIS A 157 -10.28 -40.62 15.71
C HIS A 157 -10.45 -41.81 16.66
N ARG A 158 -11.61 -41.93 17.28
CA ARG A 158 -12.15 -43.15 17.86
C ARG A 158 -13.42 -43.52 17.12
#